data_AF-A0A1B0EZ11-F1
#
_entry.id   AF-A0A1B0EZ11-F1
#
_cell.length_a   1.000
_cell.length_b   1.000
_cell.length_c   1.000
_cell.angle_alpha   90.00
_cell.angle_beta   90.00
_cell.angle_gamma   90.00
#
_symmetry.space_group_name_H-M   'P 1'
#
loop_
_entity.id
_entity.type
_entity.pdbx_description
1 polymer ?
#
loop_
_entity_poly.entity_id
_entity_poly.type
_entity_poly.pdbx_seq_one_letter_code
_entity_poly.pdbx_strand_id
1 'polypeptide(L)'
;MATFVRKLRDFGAVDRHFLSHWRKYRSEIPKLSPHDVLTFPRSRATEGSSWPLHFFQVNLILRANEFTKDFSGGPVRYFDSNQLASNSPMEDARTEASCLYTSGFLVGVFDGHGGSACAQVSSKRILRYIAASLISPAELQKHLASEAKSYSFLQCHNDKLEFVPEIRDIYEDSFSRFAKDLLARQSNTSLEHVMEQAVMRLDGDMSREAMQHTSVRTLAVAMSGAVACVAHVDGCHLHVAGIGDCGAVLGSVNDSTG
;
A
#
# COMPACT_ATOMS: atom_id res chain seq x y z
N MET A 1 -15.62 -7.34 3.68
CA MET A 1 -16.89 -6.55 3.67
C MET A 1 -17.24 -5.91 5.03
N ALA A 2 -16.56 -6.24 6.14
CA ALA A 2 -16.98 -5.81 7.48
C ALA A 2 -16.50 -4.40 7.90
N THR A 3 -15.38 -3.88 7.38
CA THR A 3 -14.84 -2.56 7.83
C THR A 3 -15.46 -1.39 7.06
N PHE A 4 -15.73 -1.56 5.75
CA PHE A 4 -16.41 -0.55 4.94
C PHE A 4 -17.87 -0.36 5.39
N VAL A 5 -18.60 -1.46 5.67
CA VAL A 5 -20.01 -1.37 6.11
C VAL A 5 -20.15 -0.87 7.55
N ARG A 6 -19.18 -1.13 8.45
CA ARG A 6 -19.21 -0.57 9.82
C ARG A 6 -19.00 0.96 9.83
N LYS A 7 -18.04 1.48 9.06
CA LYS A 7 -17.81 2.94 8.94
C LYS A 7 -18.95 3.68 8.23
N LEU A 8 -19.66 3.02 7.31
CA LEU A 8 -20.84 3.59 6.63
C LEU A 8 -22.06 3.79 7.53
N ARG A 9 -22.06 3.21 8.74
CA ARG A 9 -23.13 3.40 9.73
C ARG A 9 -22.86 4.55 10.71
N ASP A 10 -21.58 4.82 10.98
CA ASP A 10 -21.14 5.79 11.98
C ASP A 10 -20.81 7.17 11.38
N PHE A 11 -20.53 7.26 10.07
CA PHE A 11 -20.48 8.53 9.35
C PHE A 11 -21.81 8.80 8.65
N GLY A 12 -22.55 9.78 9.16
CA GLY A 12 -23.79 10.24 8.57
C GLY A 12 -23.65 10.57 7.09
N ALA A 13 -24.62 10.06 6.32
CA ALA A 13 -24.90 10.35 4.92
C ALA A 13 -23.89 9.84 3.88
N VAL A 14 -24.05 8.57 3.49
CA VAL A 14 -23.72 8.14 2.13
C VAL A 14 -24.61 8.93 1.17
N ASP A 15 -24.00 9.67 0.24
CA ASP A 15 -24.71 10.35 -0.84
C ASP A 15 -25.55 9.32 -1.64
N ARG A 16 -26.87 9.55 -1.72
CA ARG A 16 -27.79 8.69 -2.49
C ARG A 16 -27.41 8.61 -3.96
N HIS A 17 -26.67 9.61 -4.47
CA HIS A 17 -26.14 9.63 -5.82
C HIS A 17 -25.02 8.59 -6.03
N PHE A 18 -24.18 8.35 -5.03
CA PHE A 18 -23.13 7.33 -5.10
C PHE A 18 -23.72 5.90 -5.13
N LEU A 19 -24.76 5.66 -4.33
CA LEU A 19 -25.45 4.36 -4.28
C LEU A 19 -26.25 4.05 -5.56
N SER A 20 -26.80 5.07 -6.23
CA SER A 20 -27.52 4.88 -7.50
C SER A 20 -26.55 4.60 -8.65
N HIS A 21 -25.40 5.29 -8.70
CA HIS A 21 -24.30 4.98 -9.61
C HIS A 21 -23.74 3.57 -9.37
N TRP A 22 -23.56 3.15 -8.11
CA TRP A 22 -23.08 1.80 -7.77
C TRP A 22 -23.98 0.70 -8.37
N ARG A 23 -25.31 0.83 -8.25
CA ARG A 23 -26.24 -0.15 -8.84
C ARG A 23 -26.17 -0.20 -10.36
N LYS A 24 -25.90 0.94 -11.00
CA LYS A 24 -25.81 1.07 -12.45
C LYS A 24 -24.57 0.38 -13.03
N TYR A 25 -23.41 0.54 -12.38
CA TYR A 25 -22.13 0.05 -12.92
C TYR A 25 -21.68 -1.31 -12.36
N ARG A 26 -22.36 -1.86 -11.34
CA ARG A 26 -21.99 -3.16 -10.73
C ARG A 26 -21.92 -4.32 -11.74
N SER A 27 -22.80 -4.35 -12.74
CA SER A 27 -22.81 -5.37 -13.80
C SER A 27 -21.85 -5.07 -14.95
N GLU A 28 -21.34 -3.85 -15.04
CA GLU A 28 -20.50 -3.35 -16.14
C GLU A 28 -19.02 -3.22 -15.74
N ILE A 29 -18.65 -3.48 -14.48
CA ILE A 29 -17.25 -3.54 -14.06
C ILE A 29 -16.71 -4.92 -14.46
N PRO A 30 -15.94 -5.05 -15.56
CA PRO A 30 -15.19 -6.27 -15.81
C PRO A 30 -14.27 -6.52 -14.61
N LYS A 31 -13.99 -7.80 -14.32
CA LYS A 31 -12.88 -8.17 -13.44
C LYS A 31 -11.62 -7.58 -14.07
N LEU A 32 -11.22 -6.38 -13.63
CA LEU A 32 -10.12 -5.65 -14.22
C LEU A 32 -8.87 -6.53 -14.17
N SER A 33 -8.29 -6.73 -15.34
CA SER A 33 -7.01 -7.43 -15.44
C SER A 33 -5.94 -6.51 -14.87
N PRO A 34 -4.87 -7.03 -14.25
CA PRO A 34 -3.79 -6.21 -13.71
C PRO A 34 -3.21 -5.22 -14.72
N HIS A 35 -3.29 -5.55 -16.02
CA HIS A 35 -2.93 -4.69 -17.14
C HIS A 35 -3.61 -3.32 -17.14
N ASP A 36 -4.76 -3.18 -16.47
CA ASP A 36 -5.54 -1.97 -16.51
C ASP A 36 -5.06 -0.93 -15.49
N VAL A 37 -4.40 -1.29 -14.38
CA VAL A 37 -3.91 -0.29 -13.38
C VAL A 37 -2.38 -0.17 -13.37
N LEU A 38 -1.66 -1.23 -13.72
CA LEU A 38 -0.19 -1.32 -13.71
C LEU A 38 0.29 -2.17 -14.92
N THR A 39 1.45 -1.86 -15.51
CA THR A 39 2.04 -2.69 -16.58
C THR A 39 2.87 -3.83 -15.99
N PHE A 40 2.56 -5.08 -16.37
CA PHE A 40 3.33 -6.28 -15.98
C PHE A 40 4.17 -6.80 -17.16
N PRO A 41 5.42 -7.23 -16.94
CA PRO A 41 6.11 -8.11 -17.89
C PRO A 41 5.35 -9.44 -18.00
N ARG A 42 4.98 -9.84 -19.21
CA ARG A 42 4.32 -11.14 -19.47
C ARG A 42 5.26 -12.30 -19.14
N SER A 43 5.04 -12.99 -18.03
CA SER A 43 5.41 -14.41 -17.93
C SER A 43 4.22 -15.24 -18.42
N ARG A 44 4.45 -16.04 -19.47
CA ARG A 44 3.47 -17.03 -19.94
C ARG A 44 3.27 -18.07 -18.84
N ALA A 45 2.10 -18.08 -18.20
CA ALA A 45 1.64 -19.27 -17.51
C ALA A 45 1.30 -20.32 -18.59
N THR A 46 2.01 -21.44 -18.59
CA THR A 46 1.70 -22.60 -19.43
C THR A 46 0.43 -23.25 -18.91
N GLU A 47 -0.63 -23.24 -19.73
CA GLU A 47 -1.79 -24.12 -19.55
C GLU A 47 -1.33 -25.59 -19.60
N GLY A 48 -1.77 -26.37 -18.62
CA GLY A 48 -1.61 -27.83 -18.58
C GLY A 48 -0.42 -28.31 -17.77
N SER A 49 -0.64 -28.59 -16.48
CA SER A 49 0.19 -29.56 -15.77
C SER A 49 -0.69 -30.59 -15.07
N SER A 50 -0.51 -31.86 -15.43
CA SER A 50 -1.10 -32.99 -14.74
C SER A 50 -0.43 -33.12 -13.37
N TRP A 51 -1.23 -33.18 -12.32
CA TRP A 51 -0.76 -33.50 -10.98
C TRP A 51 -0.17 -34.93 -10.93
N PRO A 52 0.85 -35.19 -10.10
CA PRO A 52 1.54 -34.28 -9.19
C PRO A 52 2.68 -33.48 -9.84
N LEU A 53 2.90 -32.25 -9.39
CA LEU A 53 4.04 -31.42 -9.79
C LEU A 53 5.37 -32.07 -9.34
N HIS A 54 6.36 -32.07 -10.22
CA HIS A 54 7.70 -32.56 -9.89
C HIS A 54 8.39 -31.61 -8.88
N PHE A 55 9.24 -32.11 -7.99
CA PHE A 55 9.96 -31.30 -6.99
C PHE A 55 10.65 -30.07 -7.60
N PHE A 56 11.22 -30.22 -8.79
CA PHE A 56 11.81 -29.10 -9.54
C PHE A 56 10.78 -28.02 -9.89
N GLN A 57 9.59 -28.40 -10.34
CA GLN A 57 8.51 -27.46 -10.68
C GLN A 57 8.00 -26.74 -9.43
N VAL A 58 7.85 -27.46 -8.31
CA VAL A 58 7.47 -26.85 -7.02
C VAL A 58 8.50 -25.78 -6.63
N ASN A 59 9.79 -26.10 -6.73
CA ASN A 59 10.84 -25.16 -6.38
C ASN A 59 10.84 -23.94 -7.31
N LEU A 60 10.61 -24.12 -8.61
CA LEU A 60 10.48 -22.99 -9.55
C LEU A 60 9.31 -22.06 -9.19
N ILE A 61 8.16 -22.64 -8.83
CA ILE A 61 6.97 -21.86 -8.43
C ILE A 61 7.23 -21.09 -7.15
N LEU A 62 7.76 -21.75 -6.12
CA LEU A 62 8.03 -21.11 -4.82
C LEU A 62 9.09 -20.02 -4.92
N ARG A 63 10.13 -20.20 -5.73
CA ARG A 63 11.22 -19.23 -5.86
C ARG A 63 10.95 -18.08 -6.83
N ALA A 64 9.83 -18.11 -7.55
CA ALA A 64 9.56 -17.15 -8.63
C ALA A 64 9.53 -15.68 -8.18
N ASN A 65 9.12 -15.42 -6.94
CA ASN A 65 8.95 -14.07 -6.39
C ASN A 65 9.81 -13.78 -5.15
N GLU A 66 10.82 -14.63 -4.89
CA GLU A 66 11.80 -14.42 -3.83
C GLU A 66 12.57 -13.12 -4.06
N PHE A 67 12.75 -12.38 -2.98
CA PHE A 67 13.52 -11.16 -2.96
C PHE A 67 14.22 -11.03 -1.60
N THR A 68 15.50 -10.66 -1.64
CA THR A 68 16.32 -10.42 -0.46
C THR A 68 16.98 -9.06 -0.63
N LYS A 69 17.00 -8.29 0.46
CA LYS A 69 17.69 -7.00 0.52
C LYS A 69 18.49 -6.90 1.80
N ASP A 70 19.81 -6.86 1.65
CA ASP A 70 20.75 -6.52 2.70
C ASP A 70 20.94 -5.00 2.83
N PHE A 71 21.14 -4.56 4.06
CA PHE A 71 21.52 -3.19 4.41
C PHE A 71 22.94 -3.15 4.96
N SER A 72 23.68 -2.11 4.60
CA SER A 72 25.06 -1.90 5.07
C SER A 72 25.15 -1.31 6.48
N GLY A 73 24.03 -0.98 7.11
CA GLY A 73 23.95 -0.42 8.45
C GLY A 73 22.52 -0.09 8.88
N GLY A 74 22.36 0.34 10.13
CA GLY A 74 21.06 0.59 10.74
C GLY A 74 20.53 -0.59 11.57
N PRO A 75 19.32 -0.46 12.15
CA PRO A 75 18.75 -1.48 13.02
C PRO A 75 18.26 -2.73 12.26
N VAL A 76 18.04 -2.62 10.96
CA VAL A 76 17.61 -3.72 10.10
C VAL A 76 18.82 -4.23 9.32
N ARG A 77 19.21 -5.48 9.53
CA ARG A 77 20.33 -6.10 8.80
C ARG A 77 19.95 -6.44 7.36
N TYR A 78 18.82 -7.10 7.18
CA TYR A 78 18.26 -7.48 5.88
C TYR A 78 16.77 -7.78 6.02
N PHE A 79 16.07 -7.90 4.90
CA PHE A 79 14.75 -8.53 4.85
C PHE A 79 14.66 -9.50 3.67
N ASP A 80 13.83 -10.53 3.86
CA ASP A 80 13.40 -11.45 2.80
C ASP A 80 11.91 -11.25 2.57
N SER A 81 11.48 -11.32 1.32
CA SER A 81 10.06 -11.32 0.99
C SER A 81 9.76 -12.24 -0.18
N ASN A 82 8.61 -12.92 -0.13
CA ASN A 82 8.09 -13.72 -1.25
C ASN A 82 6.56 -13.52 -1.41
N GLN A 83 6.01 -13.89 -2.57
CA GLN A 83 4.57 -13.90 -2.83
C GLN A 83 4.17 -15.13 -3.66
N LEU A 84 3.14 -15.84 -3.23
CA LEU A 84 2.58 -17.00 -3.93
C LEU A 84 1.08 -16.77 -4.15
N ALA A 85 0.69 -16.57 -5.41
CA ALA A 85 -0.68 -16.22 -5.76
C ALA A 85 -1.62 -17.43 -5.62
N SER A 86 -2.71 -17.27 -4.87
CA SER A 86 -3.83 -18.24 -4.86
C SER A 86 -4.87 -17.93 -5.95
N ASN A 87 -4.92 -16.68 -6.40
CA ASN A 87 -5.85 -16.13 -7.39
C ASN A 87 -5.11 -15.56 -8.61
N SER A 88 -5.83 -15.47 -9.72
CA SER A 88 -5.38 -14.82 -10.95
C SER A 88 -6.44 -13.79 -11.37
N PRO A 89 -6.20 -12.49 -11.20
CA PRO A 89 -4.96 -11.90 -10.68
C PRO A 89 -4.76 -12.06 -9.16
N MET A 90 -3.52 -11.92 -8.70
CA MET A 90 -3.18 -11.86 -7.28
C MET A 90 -3.76 -10.59 -6.66
N GLU A 91 -4.50 -10.74 -5.57
CA GLU A 91 -5.08 -9.61 -4.83
C GLU A 91 -4.13 -9.06 -3.76
N ASP A 92 -3.23 -9.90 -3.25
CA ASP A 92 -2.20 -9.50 -2.29
C ASP A 92 -1.18 -8.54 -2.89
N ALA A 93 -0.76 -7.57 -2.08
CA ALA A 93 0.33 -6.66 -2.40
C ALA A 93 1.29 -6.52 -1.21
N ARG A 94 2.50 -6.05 -1.50
CA ARG A 94 3.52 -5.73 -0.51
C ARG A 94 4.26 -4.47 -0.92
N THR A 95 4.90 -3.82 0.05
CA THR A 95 5.84 -2.74 -0.21
C THR A 95 6.87 -2.65 0.89
N GLU A 96 8.09 -2.32 0.51
CA GLU A 96 9.23 -2.17 1.40
C GLU A 96 9.99 -0.91 0.98
N ALA A 97 10.32 -0.02 1.91
CA ALA A 97 11.01 1.23 1.58
C ALA A 97 11.85 1.76 2.74
N SER A 98 12.97 2.41 2.41
CA SER A 98 13.75 3.21 3.35
C SER A 98 13.34 4.68 3.26
N CYS A 99 13.16 5.34 4.39
CA CYS A 99 12.96 6.78 4.44
C CYS A 99 14.23 7.51 3.97
N LEU A 100 14.06 8.60 3.20
CA LEU A 100 15.20 9.38 2.69
C LEU A 100 15.62 10.51 3.64
N TYR A 101 14.71 10.95 4.50
CA TYR A 101 14.89 12.11 5.40
C TYR A 101 14.78 11.74 6.89
N THR A 102 14.51 10.47 7.19
CA THR A 102 14.60 9.89 8.53
C THR A 102 15.34 8.56 8.43
N SER A 103 15.82 8.00 9.54
CA SER A 103 16.47 6.69 9.57
C SER A 103 15.49 5.50 9.47
N GLY A 104 14.21 5.78 9.32
CA GLY A 104 13.14 4.78 9.33
C GLY A 104 13.18 3.81 8.15
N PHE A 105 12.92 2.55 8.44
CA PHE A 105 12.58 1.51 7.47
C PHE A 105 11.11 1.16 7.58
N LEU A 106 10.42 1.09 6.46
CA LEU A 106 8.99 0.86 6.36
C LEU A 106 8.70 -0.38 5.52
N VAL A 107 7.82 -1.24 6.01
CA VAL A 107 7.31 -2.41 5.27
C VAL A 107 5.82 -2.53 5.45
N GLY A 108 5.14 -3.07 4.44
CA GLY A 108 3.70 -3.32 4.50
C GLY A 108 3.28 -4.53 3.69
N VAL A 109 2.31 -5.25 4.23
CA VAL A 109 1.58 -6.33 3.54
C VAL A 109 0.10 -5.98 3.47
N PHE A 110 -0.51 -6.30 2.33
CA PHE A 110 -1.88 -5.90 2.00
C PHE A 110 -2.61 -7.10 1.40
N ASP A 111 -3.69 -7.53 2.03
CA ASP A 111 -4.57 -8.57 1.50
C ASP A 111 -5.77 -7.87 0.85
N GLY A 112 -5.85 -7.98 -0.48
CA GLY A 112 -6.90 -7.36 -1.29
C GLY A 112 -8.14 -8.24 -1.38
N HIS A 113 -9.31 -7.63 -1.46
CA HIS A 113 -10.55 -8.38 -1.68
C HIS A 113 -11.54 -7.62 -2.58
N GLY A 114 -12.27 -8.37 -3.41
CA GLY A 114 -13.21 -7.76 -4.37
C GLY A 114 -12.49 -7.02 -5.49
N GLY A 115 -11.28 -7.48 -5.85
CA GLY A 115 -10.35 -6.85 -6.78
C GLY A 115 -9.02 -6.48 -6.12
N SER A 116 -7.94 -6.49 -6.91
CA SER A 116 -6.58 -6.18 -6.44
C SER A 116 -6.28 -4.68 -6.35
N ALA A 117 -7.16 -3.82 -6.89
CA ALA A 117 -6.89 -2.41 -7.11
C ALA A 117 -6.62 -1.64 -5.80
N CYS A 118 -7.44 -1.85 -4.77
CA CYS A 118 -7.26 -1.19 -3.47
C CYS A 118 -5.92 -1.58 -2.81
N ALA A 119 -5.56 -2.87 -2.81
CA ALA A 119 -4.29 -3.34 -2.23
C ALA A 119 -3.08 -2.81 -3.00
N GLN A 120 -3.13 -2.82 -4.34
CA GLN A 120 -2.06 -2.30 -5.19
C GLN A 120 -1.86 -0.78 -5.03
N VAL A 121 -2.94 -0.01 -4.94
CA VAL A 121 -2.86 1.44 -4.74
C VAL A 121 -2.43 1.78 -3.32
N SER A 122 -2.95 1.08 -2.33
CA SER A 122 -2.60 1.27 -0.92
C SER A 122 -1.13 0.97 -0.68
N SER A 123 -0.62 -0.18 -1.13
CA SER A 123 0.78 -0.56 -0.98
C SER A 123 1.73 0.48 -1.55
N LYS A 124 1.43 1.04 -2.72
CA LYS A 124 2.27 2.08 -3.32
C LYS A 124 2.16 3.44 -2.66
N ARG A 125 1.06 3.78 -2.00
CA ARG A 125 0.85 5.15 -1.51
C ARG A 125 1.10 5.28 -0.02
N ILE A 126 0.74 4.30 0.79
CA ILE A 126 0.68 4.46 2.23
C ILE A 126 2.02 4.82 2.86
N LEU A 127 3.11 4.19 2.42
CA LEU A 127 4.44 4.50 2.97
C LEU A 127 4.84 5.94 2.68
N ARG A 128 4.46 6.49 1.52
CA ARG A 128 4.77 7.87 1.14
C ARG A 128 4.04 8.86 2.07
N TYR A 129 2.79 8.56 2.39
CA TYR A 129 2.00 9.36 3.34
C TYR A 129 2.59 9.30 4.76
N ILE A 130 3.01 8.11 5.20
CA ILE A 130 3.68 7.94 6.49
C ILE A 130 5.00 8.73 6.48
N ALA A 131 5.90 8.49 5.52
CA ALA A 131 7.20 9.14 5.44
C ALA A 131 7.11 10.67 5.45
N ALA A 132 6.20 11.26 4.66
CA ALA A 132 5.99 12.71 4.65
C ALA A 132 5.55 13.25 6.02
N SER A 133 4.80 12.45 6.80
CA SER A 133 4.32 12.83 8.12
C SER A 133 5.39 12.74 9.22
N LEU A 134 6.46 11.98 8.99
CA LEU A 134 7.59 11.82 9.92
C LEU A 134 8.61 12.96 9.83
N ILE A 135 8.56 13.75 8.75
CA ILE A 135 9.52 14.82 8.50
C ILE A 135 9.10 16.07 9.26
N SER A 136 10.09 16.85 9.70
CA SER A 136 9.83 18.14 10.36
C SER A 136 9.10 19.10 9.40
N PRO A 137 8.18 19.95 9.89
CA PRO A 137 7.46 20.90 9.03
C PRO A 137 8.40 21.83 8.23
N ALA A 138 9.52 22.24 8.82
CA ALA A 138 10.51 23.09 8.16
C ALA A 138 11.19 22.38 6.98
N GLU A 139 11.54 21.11 7.14
CA GLU A 139 12.18 20.31 6.11
C GLU A 139 11.18 19.90 5.02
N LEU A 140 9.95 19.54 5.40
CA LEU A 140 8.87 19.32 4.44
C LEU A 140 8.60 20.58 3.60
N GLN A 141 8.60 21.76 4.21
CA GLN A 141 8.42 23.03 3.49
C GLN A 141 9.54 23.25 2.45
N LYS A 142 10.79 22.96 2.82
CA LYS A 142 11.93 23.03 1.90
C LYS A 142 11.76 22.10 0.69
N HIS A 143 11.33 20.86 0.93
CA HIS A 143 11.10 19.89 -0.14
C HIS A 143 9.94 20.30 -1.06
N LEU A 144 8.84 20.81 -0.50
CA LEU A 144 7.71 21.30 -1.28
C LEU A 144 8.06 22.53 -2.11
N ALA A 145 8.93 23.42 -1.63
CA ALA A 145 9.45 24.55 -2.40
C ALA A 145 10.31 24.12 -3.59
N SER A 146 10.93 22.94 -3.53
CA SER A 146 11.67 22.31 -4.64
C SER A 146 10.80 21.42 -5.54
N GLU A 147 9.48 21.55 -5.47
CA GLU A 147 8.51 20.73 -6.22
C GLU A 147 8.62 19.22 -5.99
N ALA A 148 9.06 18.81 -4.79
CA ALA A 148 9.18 17.40 -4.42
C ALA A 148 7.84 16.67 -4.59
N LYS A 149 7.92 15.49 -5.20
CA LYS A 149 6.79 14.57 -5.44
C LYS A 149 6.73 13.46 -4.41
N SER A 150 5.66 12.68 -4.42
CA SER A 150 5.44 11.61 -3.43
C SER A 150 6.58 10.58 -3.35
N TYR A 151 7.25 10.29 -4.46
CA TYR A 151 8.39 9.38 -4.52
C TYR A 151 9.70 9.96 -3.95
N SER A 152 9.76 11.27 -3.67
CA SER A 152 10.98 11.93 -3.19
C SER A 152 11.30 11.63 -1.73
N PHE A 153 10.35 11.03 -0.99
CA PHE A 153 10.44 10.81 0.46
C PHE A 153 10.93 9.40 0.82
N LEU A 154 10.97 8.49 -0.15
CA LEU A 154 11.26 7.08 0.05
C LEU A 154 12.18 6.53 -1.03
N GLN A 155 13.07 5.64 -0.63
CA GLN A 155 13.71 4.67 -1.50
C GLN A 155 12.94 3.36 -1.41
N CYS A 156 12.08 3.07 -2.39
CA CYS A 156 11.35 1.80 -2.46
C CYS A 156 12.28 0.65 -2.87
N HIS A 157 12.09 -0.52 -2.27
CA HIS A 157 12.77 -1.77 -2.58
C HIS A 157 11.79 -2.72 -3.26
N ASN A 158 12.25 -3.49 -4.24
CA ASN A 158 11.42 -4.47 -4.96
C ASN A 158 10.15 -3.89 -5.64
N ASP A 159 10.12 -2.59 -5.93
CA ASP A 159 9.00 -1.95 -6.63
C ASP A 159 9.12 -2.22 -8.14
N LYS A 160 8.40 -3.24 -8.60
CA LYS A 160 8.44 -3.72 -10.00
C LYS A 160 7.37 -3.09 -10.88
N LEU A 161 6.49 -2.25 -10.33
CA LEU A 161 5.29 -1.80 -11.01
C LEU A 161 5.27 -0.27 -11.04
N GLU A 162 4.64 0.32 -12.04
CA GLU A 162 4.39 1.77 -12.10
C GLU A 162 2.92 2.07 -12.37
N PHE A 163 2.42 3.16 -11.78
CA PHE A 163 1.08 3.64 -12.09
C PHE A 163 0.98 4.08 -13.54
N VAL A 164 -0.16 3.81 -14.16
CA VAL A 164 -0.47 4.42 -15.45
C VAL A 164 -0.49 5.96 -15.32
N PRO A 165 0.01 6.71 -16.32
CA PRO A 165 0.17 8.17 -16.22
C PRO A 165 -1.10 8.91 -15.79
N GLU A 166 -2.26 8.49 -16.32
CA GLU A 166 -3.57 9.10 -16.06
C GLU A 166 -3.95 9.11 -14.57
N ILE A 167 -3.61 8.04 -13.85
CA ILE A 167 -3.88 7.93 -12.42
C ILE A 167 -2.78 8.61 -11.59
N ARG A 168 -1.54 8.50 -12.04
CA ARG A 168 -0.37 9.01 -11.34
C ARG A 168 -0.57 10.48 -10.98
N ASP A 169 -1.04 11.28 -11.92
CA ASP A 169 -1.21 12.72 -11.72
C ASP A 169 -2.31 13.03 -10.68
N ILE A 170 -3.38 12.23 -10.65
CA ILE A 170 -4.44 12.32 -9.62
C ILE A 170 -3.85 12.03 -8.23
N TYR A 171 -3.03 10.98 -8.11
CA TYR A 171 -2.45 10.58 -6.83
C TYR A 171 -1.38 11.57 -6.33
N GLU A 172 -0.58 12.12 -7.24
CA GLU A 172 0.39 13.17 -6.92
C GLU A 172 -0.30 14.46 -6.47
N ASP A 173 -1.42 14.82 -7.07
CA ASP A 173 -2.24 15.97 -6.65
C ASP A 173 -2.82 15.75 -5.24
N SER A 174 -3.40 14.58 -4.95
CA SER A 174 -3.86 14.23 -3.59
C SER A 174 -2.73 14.27 -2.56
N PHE A 175 -1.58 13.68 -2.89
CA PHE A 175 -0.40 13.73 -2.02
C PHE A 175 0.08 15.16 -1.79
N SER A 176 0.11 16.00 -2.83
CA SER A 176 0.51 17.40 -2.72
C SER A 176 -0.42 18.20 -1.81
N ARG A 177 -1.73 17.94 -1.84
CA ARG A 177 -2.69 18.53 -0.87
C ARG A 177 -2.38 18.07 0.54
N PHE A 178 -2.19 16.77 0.74
CA PHE A 178 -1.85 16.22 2.05
C PHE A 178 -0.57 16.83 2.62
N ALA A 179 0.50 16.92 1.82
CA ALA A 179 1.77 17.49 2.26
C ALA A 179 1.65 18.98 2.64
N LYS A 180 0.79 19.75 1.95
CA LYS A 180 0.48 21.13 2.35
C LYS A 180 -0.30 21.18 3.67
N ASP A 181 -1.26 20.29 3.88
CA ASP A 181 -2.01 20.21 5.14
C ASP A 181 -1.09 19.85 6.32
N LEU A 182 -0.07 19.02 6.11
CA LEU A 182 0.94 18.69 7.11
C LEU A 182 1.74 19.92 7.59
N LEU A 183 1.94 20.94 6.75
CA LEU A 183 2.63 22.17 7.16
C LEU A 183 1.84 22.98 8.19
N ALA A 184 0.52 22.84 8.21
CA ALA A 184 -0.36 23.51 9.17
C ALA A 184 -0.50 22.74 10.50
N ARG A 185 0.12 21.55 10.62
CA ARG A 185 0.01 20.67 11.79
C ARG A 185 0.82 21.20 12.97
N GLN A 186 0.29 20.99 14.18
CA GLN A 186 1.03 21.25 15.42
C GLN A 186 2.09 20.16 15.67
N SER A 187 3.29 20.55 16.13
CA SER A 187 4.48 19.70 16.19
C SER A 187 4.44 18.53 17.19
N ASN A 188 3.49 18.51 18.13
CA ASN A 188 3.52 17.58 19.26
C ASN A 188 2.57 16.40 19.09
N THR A 189 2.69 15.68 17.98
CA THR A 189 1.89 14.49 17.70
C THR A 189 2.72 13.22 17.89
N SER A 190 2.17 12.20 18.57
CA SER A 190 2.85 10.90 18.69
C SER A 190 2.93 10.17 17.35
N LEU A 191 3.89 9.26 17.21
CA LEU A 191 4.08 8.50 15.98
C LEU A 191 2.88 7.60 15.64
N GLU A 192 2.22 7.05 16.65
CA GLU A 192 1.01 6.23 16.49
C GLU A 192 -0.09 7.05 15.82
N HIS A 193 -0.32 8.27 16.30
CA HIS A 193 -1.32 9.16 15.71
C HIS A 193 -0.89 9.62 14.31
N VAL A 194 0.40 9.82 14.06
CA VAL A 194 0.90 10.12 12.71
C VAL A 194 0.56 9.00 11.73
N MET A 195 0.81 7.73 12.09
CA MET A 195 0.49 6.59 11.23
C MET A 195 -1.03 6.44 11.03
N GLU A 196 -1.82 6.62 12.09
CA GLU A 196 -3.29 6.62 12.02
C GLU A 196 -3.81 7.68 11.05
N GLN A 197 -3.33 8.93 11.16
CA GLN A 197 -3.76 10.02 10.30
C GLN A 197 -3.32 9.81 8.84
N ALA A 198 -2.13 9.26 8.59
CA ALA A 198 -1.68 8.92 7.26
C ALA A 198 -2.59 7.90 6.57
N VAL A 199 -2.99 6.85 7.29
CA VAL A 199 -3.97 5.85 6.84
C VAL A 199 -5.32 6.50 6.54
N MET A 200 -5.87 7.24 7.52
CA MET A 200 -7.18 7.88 7.40
C MET A 200 -7.21 8.87 6.23
N ARG A 201 -6.12 9.61 6.03
CA ARG A 201 -6.01 10.53 4.92
C ARG A 201 -5.96 9.81 3.58
N LEU A 202 -5.18 8.73 3.45
CA LEU A 202 -5.12 7.97 2.20
C LEU A 202 -6.50 7.39 1.83
N ASP A 203 -7.23 6.82 2.79
CA ASP A 203 -8.59 6.31 2.60
C ASP A 203 -9.57 7.40 2.13
N GLY A 204 -9.50 8.58 2.77
CA GLY A 204 -10.28 9.75 2.36
C GLY A 204 -9.90 10.29 0.98
N ASP A 205 -8.61 10.26 0.64
CA ASP A 205 -8.11 10.66 -0.68
C ASP A 205 -8.62 9.71 -1.77
N MET A 206 -8.51 8.38 -1.58
CA MET A 206 -9.05 7.39 -2.52
C MET A 206 -10.56 7.57 -2.75
N SER A 207 -11.30 7.84 -1.67
CA SER A 207 -12.74 8.13 -1.74
C SER A 207 -13.03 9.40 -2.55
N ARG A 208 -12.31 10.48 -2.29
CA ARG A 208 -12.45 11.76 -3.02
C ARG A 208 -12.10 11.61 -4.49
N GLU A 209 -11.01 10.90 -4.80
CA GLU A 209 -10.54 10.66 -6.16
C GLU A 209 -11.60 9.94 -7.00
N ALA A 210 -12.26 8.93 -6.45
CA ALA A 210 -13.35 8.22 -7.13
C ALA A 210 -14.58 9.10 -7.38
N MET A 211 -14.90 10.02 -6.47
CA MET A 211 -16.01 10.97 -6.64
C MET A 211 -15.71 12.07 -7.65
N GLN A 212 -14.48 12.60 -7.67
CA GLN A 212 -14.09 13.73 -8.51
C GLN A 212 -13.66 13.30 -9.92
N HIS A 213 -12.97 12.17 -10.02
CA HIS A 213 -12.48 11.62 -11.27
C HIS A 213 -13.13 10.26 -11.49
N THR A 214 -14.36 10.24 -11.99
CA THR A 214 -15.11 9.00 -12.24
C THR A 214 -14.53 8.24 -13.43
N SER A 215 -13.42 7.54 -13.20
CA SER A 215 -12.80 6.62 -14.14
C SER A 215 -13.02 5.19 -13.66
N VAL A 216 -12.96 4.22 -14.57
CA VAL A 216 -13.06 2.80 -14.22
C VAL A 216 -12.05 2.40 -13.14
N ARG A 217 -10.86 3.01 -13.15
CA ARG A 217 -9.78 2.64 -12.25
C ARG A 217 -9.91 3.24 -10.85
N THR A 218 -10.25 4.53 -10.75
CA THR A 218 -10.53 5.18 -9.45
C THR A 218 -11.76 4.55 -8.79
N LEU A 219 -12.79 4.20 -9.58
CA LEU A 219 -13.92 3.41 -9.10
C LEU A 219 -13.50 2.02 -8.63
N ALA A 220 -12.65 1.31 -9.38
CA ALA A 220 -12.16 0.00 -8.98
C ALA A 220 -11.42 0.03 -7.64
N VAL A 221 -10.61 1.06 -7.40
CA VAL A 221 -9.92 1.27 -6.11
C VAL A 221 -10.93 1.47 -5.00
N ALA A 222 -11.91 2.37 -5.18
CA ALA A 222 -12.91 2.67 -4.15
C ALA A 222 -13.95 1.54 -3.93
N MET A 223 -14.14 0.65 -4.91
CA MET A 223 -15.10 -0.44 -4.85
C MET A 223 -14.50 -1.78 -4.41
N SER A 224 -13.18 -1.94 -4.52
CA SER A 224 -12.44 -3.03 -3.88
C SER A 224 -12.06 -2.63 -2.46
N GLY A 225 -11.50 -3.56 -1.70
CA GLY A 225 -10.97 -3.28 -0.38
C GLY A 225 -9.63 -3.95 -0.15
N ALA A 226 -8.93 -3.51 0.87
CA ALA A 226 -7.70 -4.12 1.31
C ALA A 226 -7.57 -4.04 2.83
N VAL A 227 -6.98 -5.10 3.37
CA VAL A 227 -6.42 -5.17 4.71
C VAL A 227 -4.99 -4.66 4.63
N ALA A 228 -4.45 -4.13 5.73
CA ALA A 228 -3.07 -3.66 5.76
C ALA A 228 -2.41 -3.97 7.10
N CYS A 229 -1.16 -4.40 7.06
CA CYS A 229 -0.26 -4.42 8.22
C CYS A 229 1.03 -3.74 7.82
N VAL A 230 1.35 -2.61 8.46
CA VAL A 230 2.52 -1.78 8.16
C VAL A 230 3.40 -1.69 9.40
N ALA A 231 4.70 -1.91 9.24
CA ALA A 231 5.68 -1.76 10.29
C ALA A 231 6.66 -0.63 9.96
N HIS A 232 7.02 0.14 10.97
CA HIS A 232 8.05 1.18 10.94
C HIS A 232 9.14 0.83 11.96
N VAL A 233 10.38 0.71 11.50
CA VAL A 233 11.55 0.44 12.32
C VAL A 233 12.47 1.66 12.26
N ASP A 234 12.72 2.29 13.39
CA ASP A 234 13.65 3.42 13.49
C ASP A 234 14.49 3.32 14.77
N GLY A 235 15.79 3.11 14.61
CA GLY A 235 16.68 2.75 15.71
C GLY A 235 16.16 1.53 16.49
N CYS A 236 15.94 1.69 17.80
CA CYS A 236 15.39 0.65 18.67
C CYS A 236 13.85 0.65 18.73
N HIS A 237 13.18 1.53 17.98
CA HIS A 237 11.73 1.66 18.00
C HIS A 237 11.10 0.87 16.85
N LEU A 238 10.14 0.00 17.19
CA LEU A 238 9.31 -0.74 16.25
C LEU A 238 7.85 -0.35 16.48
N HIS A 239 7.21 0.20 15.46
CA HIS A 239 5.78 0.53 15.46
C HIS A 239 5.06 -0.31 14.42
N VAL A 240 3.90 -0.85 14.77
CA VAL A 240 3.07 -1.65 13.87
C VAL A 240 1.66 -1.07 13.83
N ALA A 241 1.19 -0.75 12.62
CA ALA A 241 -0.17 -0.34 12.35
C ALA A 241 -0.90 -1.46 11.60
N GLY A 242 -1.94 -2.02 12.21
CA GLY A 242 -2.75 -3.10 11.64
C GLY A 242 -4.19 -2.65 11.39
N ILE A 243 -4.72 -3.00 10.21
CA ILE A 243 -6.09 -2.71 9.79
C ILE A 243 -6.66 -3.97 9.14
N GLY A 244 -7.53 -4.67 9.85
CA GLY A 244 -8.11 -5.94 9.42
C GLY A 244 -7.41 -7.14 10.06
N ASP A 245 -7.18 -8.19 9.28
CA ASP A 245 -6.75 -9.52 9.76
C ASP A 245 -5.32 -9.92 9.33
N CYS A 246 -4.57 -9.05 8.63
CA CYS A 246 -3.11 -9.21 8.51
C CYS A 246 -2.44 -9.03 9.89
N GLY A 247 -1.44 -9.86 10.17
CA GLY A 247 -0.71 -9.85 11.44
C GLY A 247 0.78 -9.61 11.29
N ALA A 248 1.40 -9.07 12.34
CA ALA A 248 2.85 -9.03 12.52
C ALA A 248 3.22 -9.83 13.78
N VAL A 249 4.34 -10.54 13.71
CA VAL A 249 4.86 -11.36 14.82
C VAL A 249 6.31 -10.99 15.06
N LEU A 250 6.67 -10.79 16.33
CA LEU A 250 8.06 -10.56 16.75
C LEU A 250 8.66 -11.86 17.26
N GLY A 251 9.68 -12.36 16.57
CA GLY A 251 10.49 -13.47 17.06
C GLY A 251 11.51 -12.96 18.08
N SER A 252 11.65 -13.65 19.21
CA SER A 252 12.67 -13.38 20.22
C SER A 252 13.45 -14.66 20.51
N VAL A 253 14.77 -14.55 20.58
CA VAL A 253 15.66 -15.62 21.01
C VAL A 253 15.99 -15.38 22.49
N ASN A 254 15.78 -16.41 23.32
CA ASN A 254 16.16 -16.37 24.72
C ASN A 254 17.46 -17.16 24.89
N ASP A 255 18.53 -16.48 25.31
CA ASP A 255 19.87 -17.06 25.45
C ASP A 255 19.98 -18.11 26.57
N SER A 256 18.93 -18.27 27.38
CA SER A 256 18.90 -19.19 28.52
C SER A 256 18.46 -20.62 28.21
N THR A 257 18.10 -20.93 26.96
CA THR A 257 17.67 -22.29 26.53
C THR A 257 18.55 -22.90 25.42
N GLY A 258 19.80 -22.43 25.29
CA GLY A 258 20.79 -22.96 24.35
C GLY A 258 21.75 -23.97 24.98
#